data_AF-I2QLC4-F1
#
_entry.id   AF-I2QLC4-F1
#
_cell.length_a   1.000
_cell.length_b   1.000
_cell.length_c   1.000
_cell.angle_alpha   90.00
_cell.angle_beta   90.00
_cell.angle_gamma   90.00
#
_symmetry.space_group_name_H-M   'P 1'
#
loop_
_entity.id
_entity.type
_entity.pdbx_description
1 polymer ?
#
loop_
_entity_poly.entity_id
_entity_poly.type
_entity_poly.pdbx_seq_one_letter_code
_entity_poly.pdbx_strand_id
1 'polypeptide(L)'
;MRWIAIAAVCLGLGGCGTKYQEMGFSGGVAAQQMTADTWRIQSRGNAYTNSATVQDYVLLKAAETTQAAGGTHFQIVSAADASRASTIVTPGTSNTTFVGNQAFTTTSPGSVDTVIKPGQDVYVRVLKLPSGPAPQGVYSAQEIIQFVGSRVERPK
;
A
#
# COMPACT_ATOMS: atom_id res chain seq x y z
N MET A 1 25.20 25.78 -11.86
CA MET A 1 25.51 24.37 -11.49
C MET A 1 24.87 23.93 -10.17
N ARG A 2 25.03 24.66 -9.04
CA ARG A 2 24.43 24.29 -7.72
C ARG A 2 22.89 24.21 -7.71
N TRP A 3 22.21 25.06 -8.48
CA TRP A 3 20.74 25.08 -8.58
C TRP A 3 20.15 23.89 -9.34
N ILE A 4 20.90 23.34 -10.31
CA ILE A 4 20.50 22.13 -11.07
C ILE A 4 20.61 20.89 -10.17
N ALA A 5 21.63 20.84 -9.30
CA ALA A 5 21.79 19.76 -8.32
C ALA A 5 20.67 19.78 -7.26
N ILE A 6 20.22 20.95 -6.81
CA ILE A 6 19.10 21.09 -5.86
C ILE A 6 17.77 20.67 -6.53
N ALA A 7 17.54 21.05 -7.78
CA ALA A 7 16.35 20.62 -8.53
C ALA A 7 16.34 19.09 -8.77
N ALA A 8 17.50 18.48 -9.05
CA ALA A 8 17.63 17.03 -9.23
C ALA A 8 17.37 16.23 -7.94
N VAL A 9 17.77 16.75 -6.77
CA VAL A 9 17.47 16.14 -5.46
C VAL A 9 15.98 16.28 -5.11
N CYS A 10 15.35 17.42 -5.41
CA CYS A 10 13.92 17.62 -5.17
C CYS A 10 13.03 16.75 -6.07
N LEU A 11 13.46 16.41 -7.29
CA LEU A 11 12.72 15.52 -8.20
C LEU A 11 12.73 14.03 -7.78
N GLY A 12 13.64 13.63 -6.89
CA GLY A 12 13.73 12.28 -6.33
C GLY A 12 12.83 12.02 -5.12
N LEU A 13 12.18 13.05 -4.58
CA LEU A 13 11.29 12.96 -3.41
C LEU A 13 9.84 12.62 -3.76
N GLY A 14 9.56 12.23 -5.01
CA GLY A 14 8.27 11.62 -5.36
C GLY A 14 8.03 10.45 -4.41
N GLY A 15 6.92 10.50 -3.66
CA GLY A 15 6.74 9.83 -2.37
C GLY A 15 7.39 8.45 -2.24
N CYS A 16 8.09 8.22 -1.13
CA CYS A 16 8.68 6.91 -0.78
C CYS A 16 7.62 5.81 -0.55
N GLY A 17 6.33 6.13 -0.73
CA GLY A 17 5.23 5.18 -0.69
C GLY A 17 5.26 4.19 -1.85
N THR A 18 4.59 3.06 -1.66
CA THR A 18 4.34 2.09 -2.72
C THR A 18 3.43 2.75 -3.76
N LYS A 19 3.85 2.74 -5.03
CA LYS A 19 3.04 3.18 -6.17
C LYS A 19 2.09 2.08 -6.62
N TYR A 20 1.11 2.45 -7.44
CA TYR A 20 0.24 1.49 -8.10
C TYR A 20 0.97 0.80 -9.25
N GLN A 21 1.37 -0.43 -8.98
CA GLN A 21 2.11 -1.30 -9.89
C GLN A 21 1.82 -2.76 -9.52
N GLU A 22 2.20 -3.69 -10.39
CA GLU A 22 2.12 -5.12 -10.07
C GLU A 22 2.91 -5.45 -8.80
N MET A 23 2.43 -6.47 -8.07
CA MET A 23 3.01 -6.90 -6.79
C MET A 23 4.51 -7.19 -6.91
N GLY A 24 5.32 -6.50 -6.11
CA GLY A 24 6.76 -6.69 -6.04
C GLY A 24 7.29 -6.64 -4.60
N PHE A 25 8.62 -6.56 -4.46
CA PHE A 25 9.29 -6.59 -3.15
C PHE A 25 8.90 -5.41 -2.24
N SER A 26 8.69 -4.22 -2.81
CA SER A 26 8.27 -3.01 -2.09
C SER A 26 6.74 -2.86 -1.94
N GLY A 27 5.99 -3.90 -2.30
CA GLY A 27 4.53 -3.89 -2.36
C GLY A 27 4.00 -3.72 -3.79
N GLY A 28 2.72 -3.42 -3.90
CA GLY A 28 2.00 -3.29 -5.16
C GLY A 28 0.60 -3.87 -5.05
N VAL A 29 -0.02 -4.13 -6.20
CA VAL A 29 -1.32 -4.77 -6.35
C VAL A 29 -1.24 -6.03 -7.20
N ALA A 30 -2.06 -7.02 -6.88
CA ALA A 30 -2.24 -8.20 -7.72
C ALA A 30 -3.70 -8.62 -7.72
N ALA A 31 -4.11 -9.24 -8.83
CA ALA A 31 -5.38 -9.92 -8.96
C ALA A 31 -5.13 -11.39 -9.28
N GLN A 32 -5.79 -12.29 -8.56
CA GLN A 32 -5.73 -13.72 -8.80
C GLN A 32 -7.14 -14.26 -8.98
N GLN A 33 -7.38 -15.01 -10.06
CA GLN A 33 -8.66 -15.65 -10.28
C GLN A 33 -8.84 -16.82 -9.29
N MET A 34 -9.97 -16.83 -8.57
CA MET A 34 -10.32 -17.87 -7.59
C MET A 34 -11.34 -18.85 -8.17
N THR A 35 -12.31 -18.34 -8.92
CA THR A 35 -13.36 -19.09 -9.60
C THR A 35 -13.63 -18.49 -10.98
N ALA A 36 -14.60 -19.02 -11.72
CA ALA A 36 -15.01 -18.45 -13.01
C ALA A 36 -15.45 -16.97 -12.92
N ASP A 37 -16.00 -16.56 -11.77
CA ASP A 37 -16.61 -15.25 -11.55
C ASP A 37 -16.02 -14.48 -10.36
N THR A 38 -15.07 -15.04 -9.61
CA THR A 38 -14.51 -14.45 -8.39
C THR A 38 -13.00 -14.30 -8.47
N TRP A 39 -12.50 -13.14 -8.07
CA TRP A 39 -11.08 -12.80 -8.02
C TRP A 39 -10.69 -12.36 -6.61
N ARG A 40 -9.49 -12.74 -6.18
CA ARG A 40 -8.83 -12.20 -4.99
C ARG A 40 -7.91 -11.07 -5.41
N ILE A 41 -8.18 -9.88 -4.92
CA ILE A 41 -7.38 -8.69 -5.09
C ILE A 41 -6.54 -8.50 -3.83
N GLN A 42 -5.25 -8.32 -4.01
CA GLN A 42 -4.29 -8.09 -2.92
C GLN A 42 -3.60 -6.75 -3.15
N SER A 43 -3.54 -5.93 -2.12
CA SER A 43 -2.76 -4.69 -2.11
C SER A 43 -1.83 -4.68 -0.92
N ARG A 44 -0.58 -4.28 -1.14
CA ARG A 44 0.46 -4.18 -0.11
C ARG A 44 1.15 -2.83 -0.23
N GLY A 45 1.10 -2.06 0.85
CA GLY A 45 1.85 -0.83 1.02
C GLY A 45 3.10 -1.04 1.88
N ASN A 46 4.10 -0.19 1.69
CA ASN A 46 5.27 -0.11 2.56
C ASN A 46 4.99 0.81 3.78
N ALA A 47 6.01 1.03 4.60
CA ALA A 47 5.92 1.85 5.83
C ALA A 47 5.57 3.33 5.58
N TYR A 48 5.70 3.80 4.34
CA TYR A 48 5.41 5.17 3.93
C TYR A 48 4.08 5.30 3.18
N THR A 49 3.35 4.19 3.00
CA THR A 49 2.08 4.16 2.30
C THR A 49 0.94 4.29 3.31
N ASN A 50 -0.08 5.09 3.00
CA ASN A 50 -1.27 5.21 3.86
C ASN A 50 -2.24 4.04 3.60
N SER A 51 -3.02 3.63 4.61
CA SER A 51 -4.05 2.59 4.48
C SER A 51 -5.13 2.97 3.47
N ALA A 52 -5.50 4.24 3.39
CA ALA A 52 -6.43 4.76 2.39
C ALA A 52 -5.92 4.55 0.94
N THR A 53 -4.62 4.72 0.72
CA THR A 53 -3.99 4.45 -0.59
C THR A 53 -4.08 2.97 -0.95
N VAL A 54 -3.84 2.08 0.02
CA VAL A 54 -3.98 0.62 -0.17
C VAL A 54 -5.43 0.25 -0.52
N GLN A 55 -6.42 0.89 0.09
CA GLN A 55 -7.84 0.70 -0.22
C GLN A 55 -8.18 1.14 -1.65
N ASP A 56 -7.74 2.34 -2.05
CA ASP A 56 -7.93 2.86 -3.40
C ASP A 56 -7.29 1.92 -4.45
N TYR A 57 -6.12 1.38 -4.13
CA TYR A 57 -5.40 0.43 -4.98
C TYR A 57 -6.17 -0.88 -5.17
N VAL A 58 -6.77 -1.42 -4.10
CA VAL A 58 -7.63 -2.61 -4.20
C VAL A 58 -8.84 -2.33 -5.08
N LEU A 59 -9.53 -1.21 -4.86
CA LEU A 59 -10.74 -0.87 -5.60
C LEU A 59 -10.43 -0.66 -7.10
N LEU A 60 -9.36 0.06 -7.41
CA LEU A 60 -8.94 0.28 -8.78
C LEU A 60 -8.57 -1.04 -9.46
N LYS A 61 -7.77 -1.90 -8.81
CA LYS A 61 -7.39 -3.19 -9.37
C LYS A 61 -8.60 -4.12 -9.55
N ALA A 62 -9.57 -4.08 -8.64
CA ALA A 62 -10.83 -4.81 -8.79
C ALA A 62 -11.60 -4.34 -10.04
N ALA A 63 -11.70 -3.03 -10.24
CA ALA A 63 -12.37 -2.45 -11.41
C ALA A 63 -11.66 -2.79 -12.73
N GLU A 64 -10.33 -2.64 -12.78
CA GLU A 64 -9.52 -3.01 -13.96
C GLU A 64 -9.68 -4.52 -14.27
N THR A 65 -9.64 -5.37 -13.24
CA THR A 65 -9.84 -6.83 -13.38
C THR A 65 -11.24 -7.16 -13.89
N THR A 66 -12.25 -6.43 -13.42
CA THR A 66 -13.65 -6.59 -13.83
C THR A 66 -13.83 -6.29 -15.32
N GLN A 67 -13.26 -5.17 -15.79
CA GLN A 67 -13.29 -4.83 -17.22
C GLN A 67 -12.51 -5.84 -18.07
N ALA A 68 -11.34 -6.27 -17.60
CA ALA A 68 -10.53 -7.28 -18.29
C ALA A 68 -11.25 -8.64 -18.39
N ALA A 69 -12.06 -9.00 -17.39
CA ALA A 69 -12.90 -10.19 -17.39
C ALA A 69 -14.20 -10.04 -18.21
N GLY A 70 -14.43 -8.88 -18.84
CA GLY A 70 -15.63 -8.61 -19.64
C GLY A 70 -16.90 -8.28 -18.84
N GLY A 71 -16.74 -7.99 -17.55
CA GLY A 71 -17.81 -7.50 -16.68
C GLY A 71 -17.95 -5.98 -16.71
N THR A 72 -19.10 -5.50 -16.23
CA THR A 72 -19.38 -4.06 -16.11
C THR A 72 -19.31 -3.59 -14.67
N HIS A 73 -19.61 -4.48 -13.73
CA HIS A 73 -19.71 -4.19 -12.31
C HIS A 73 -19.04 -5.29 -11.49
N PHE A 74 -18.73 -4.98 -10.24
CA PHE A 74 -18.27 -5.98 -9.29
C PHE A 74 -18.91 -5.78 -7.92
N GLN A 75 -19.03 -6.88 -7.20
CA GLN A 75 -19.46 -6.90 -5.81
C GLN A 75 -18.29 -7.33 -4.93
N ILE A 76 -18.09 -6.64 -3.82
CA ILE A 76 -17.16 -7.07 -2.79
C ILE A 76 -17.83 -8.18 -1.98
N VAL A 77 -17.27 -9.38 -2.03
CA VAL A 77 -17.76 -10.57 -1.31
C VAL A 77 -17.23 -10.59 0.12
N SER A 78 -15.96 -10.24 0.29
CA SER A 78 -15.32 -10.16 1.60
C SER A 78 -14.07 -9.31 1.54
N ALA A 79 -13.75 -8.62 2.63
CA ALA A 79 -12.52 -7.86 2.81
C ALA A 79 -11.84 -8.25 4.12
N ALA A 80 -10.51 -8.35 4.10
CA ALA A 80 -9.69 -8.62 5.27
C ALA A 80 -8.51 -7.65 5.32
N ASP A 81 -8.22 -7.15 6.52
CA ASP A 81 -6.99 -6.41 6.79
C ASP A 81 -5.81 -7.39 6.74
N ALA A 82 -4.81 -7.06 5.91
CA ALA A 82 -3.60 -7.83 5.72
C ALA A 82 -2.34 -7.00 6.09
N SER A 83 -2.52 -5.98 6.93
CA SER A 83 -1.45 -5.14 7.45
C SER A 83 -0.44 -5.93 8.27
N ARG A 84 0.83 -5.54 8.19
CA ARG A 84 1.93 -6.21 8.87
C ARG A 84 2.65 -5.24 9.79
N ALA A 85 2.75 -5.58 11.08
CA ALA A 85 3.59 -4.86 12.02
C ALA A 85 5.00 -5.45 12.04
N SER A 86 6.02 -4.59 12.10
CA SER A 86 7.42 -4.95 12.25
C SER A 86 8.02 -4.10 13.37
N THR A 87 8.71 -4.74 14.30
CA THR A 87 9.38 -4.04 15.39
C THR A 87 10.87 -3.88 15.08
N ILE A 88 11.37 -2.66 15.23
CA ILE A 88 12.78 -2.32 15.10
C ILE A 88 13.29 -2.05 16.51
N VAL A 89 14.31 -2.79 16.93
CA VAL A 89 14.95 -2.63 18.25
C VAL A 89 16.32 -2.00 18.03
N THR A 90 16.52 -0.83 18.60
CA THR A 90 17.82 -0.16 18.66
C THR A 90 18.44 -0.46 20.02
N PRO A 91 19.54 -1.24 20.10
CA PRO A 91 20.18 -1.54 21.37
C PRO A 91 20.72 -0.28 22.06
N GLY A 92 20.60 -0.23 23.39
CA GLY A 92 21.29 0.78 24.18
C GLY A 92 22.78 0.49 24.29
N THR A 93 23.57 1.52 24.54
CA THR A 93 25.02 1.38 24.79
C THR A 93 25.40 2.08 26.09
N SER A 94 26.28 1.46 26.86
CA SER A 94 26.86 2.07 28.06
C SER A 94 28.37 2.09 27.91
N ASN A 95 28.96 3.27 27.98
CA ASN A 95 30.40 3.47 27.93
C ASN A 95 30.88 3.98 29.27
N THR A 96 31.84 3.28 29.89
CA THR A 96 32.45 3.69 31.16
C THR A 96 33.88 4.14 30.91
N THR A 97 34.22 5.35 31.34
CA THR A 97 35.57 5.91 31.28
C THR A 97 36.09 6.18 32.70
N PHE A 98 37.40 6.00 32.89
CA PHE A 98 38.04 6.24 34.18
C PHE A 98 38.90 7.50 34.12
N VAL A 99 38.78 8.37 35.12
CA VAL A 99 39.66 9.53 35.32
C VAL A 99 40.22 9.46 36.74
N GLY A 100 41.49 9.05 36.86
CA GLY A 100 42.09 8.70 38.15
C GLY A 100 41.38 7.49 38.79
N ASN A 101 40.94 7.63 40.04
CA ASN A 101 40.19 6.61 40.77
C ASN A 101 38.65 6.72 40.62
N GLN A 102 38.15 7.58 39.73
CA GLN A 102 36.71 7.78 39.50
C GLN A 102 36.26 7.16 38.17
N ALA A 103 35.10 6.49 38.17
CA ALA A 103 34.47 5.91 37.00
C ALA A 103 33.26 6.76 36.57
N PHE A 104 33.19 7.11 35.28
CA PHE A 104 32.12 7.86 34.65
C PHE A 104 31.43 6.98 33.61
N THR A 105 30.15 6.66 33.81
CA THR A 105 29.37 5.86 32.87
C THR A 105 28.37 6.75 32.12
N THR A 106 28.45 6.76 30.79
CA THR A 106 27.44 7.37 29.92
C THR A 106 26.60 6.26 29.28
N THR A 107 25.30 6.28 29.52
CA THR A 107 24.35 5.31 28.96
C THR A 107 23.43 5.99 27.96
N SER A 108 23.39 5.46 26.74
CA SER A 108 22.37 5.73 25.74
C SER A 108 21.33 4.59 25.81
N PRO A 109 20.08 4.85 26.22
CA PRO A 109 19.06 3.83 26.30
C PRO A 109 18.68 3.32 24.91
N GLY A 110 18.31 2.05 24.82
CA GLY A 110 17.76 1.49 23.59
C GLY A 110 16.34 1.99 23.32
N SER A 111 15.88 1.87 22.07
CA SER A 111 14.51 2.17 21.65
C SER A 111 13.86 0.98 20.97
N VAL A 112 12.53 0.94 21.02
CA VAL A 112 11.70 -0.04 20.31
C VAL A 112 10.67 0.73 19.51
N ASP A 113 10.74 0.63 18.19
CA ASP A 113 9.85 1.33 17.26
C ASP A 113 9.03 0.31 16.48
N THR A 114 7.71 0.48 16.46
CA THR A 114 6.81 -0.39 15.68
C THR A 114 6.40 0.29 14.39
N VAL A 115 6.67 -0.37 13.27
CA VAL A 115 6.33 0.11 11.93
C VAL A 115 5.20 -0.74 11.36
N ILE A 116 4.13 -0.11 10.91
CA ILE A 116 2.98 -0.78 10.29
C ILE A 116 3.05 -0.60 8.78
N LYS A 117 3.01 -1.71 8.05
CA LYS A 117 2.91 -1.76 6.59
C LYS A 117 1.47 -2.13 6.23
N PRO A 118 0.67 -1.21 5.69
CA PRO A 118 -0.74 -1.50 5.43
C PRO A 118 -0.90 -2.52 4.32
N GLY A 119 -1.93 -3.36 4.45
CA GLY A 119 -2.25 -4.36 3.45
C GLY A 119 -3.72 -4.69 3.48
N GLN A 120 -4.27 -5.11 2.34
CA GLN A 120 -5.67 -5.53 2.25
C GLN A 120 -5.85 -6.65 1.24
N ASP A 121 -6.70 -7.61 1.60
CA ASP A 121 -7.15 -8.69 0.73
C ASP A 121 -8.66 -8.60 0.54
N VAL A 122 -9.11 -8.57 -0.71
CA VAL A 122 -10.53 -8.46 -1.04
C VAL A 122 -10.90 -9.50 -2.08
N TYR A 123 -11.99 -10.21 -1.84
CA TYR A 123 -12.61 -11.07 -2.84
C TYR A 123 -13.71 -10.28 -3.53
N VAL A 124 -13.64 -10.22 -4.85
CA VAL A 124 -14.60 -9.54 -5.69
C VAL A 124 -15.24 -10.53 -6.66
N ARG A 125 -16.56 -10.43 -6.81
CA ARG A 125 -17.31 -11.15 -7.83
C ARG A 125 -17.58 -10.22 -9.00
N VAL A 126 -17.23 -10.65 -10.20
CA VAL A 126 -17.48 -9.92 -11.45
C VAL A 126 -18.89 -10.16 -11.92
N LEU A 127 -19.56 -9.09 -12.32
CA LEU A 127 -20.95 -9.09 -12.77
C LEU A 127 -21.05 -8.41 -14.13
N LYS A 128 -21.83 -9.02 -15.02
CA LYS A 128 -22.21 -8.43 -16.29
C LYS A 128 -23.66 -7.97 -16.20
N LEU A 129 -23.84 -6.72 -15.79
CA LEU A 129 -25.17 -6.12 -15.65
C LEU A 129 -25.58 -5.41 -16.96
N PRO A 130 -26.87 -5.47 -17.33
CA PRO A 130 -27.41 -4.66 -18.42
C PRO A 130 -27.38 -3.17 -18.06
N SER A 131 -27.49 -2.31 -19.06
CA SER A 131 -27.57 -0.86 -18.86
C SER A 131 -28.78 -0.50 -17.98
N GLY A 132 -28.54 0.16 -16.84
CA GLY A 132 -29.57 0.51 -15.87
C GLY A 132 -29.00 0.86 -14.50
N PRO A 133 -29.83 1.23 -13.52
CA PRO A 133 -29.39 1.50 -12.17
C PRO A 133 -28.79 0.24 -11.54
N ALA A 134 -27.58 0.37 -11.00
CA ALA A 134 -26.90 -0.74 -10.34
C ALA A 134 -27.62 -1.12 -9.02
N PRO A 135 -27.72 -2.43 -8.70
CA PRO A 135 -28.20 -2.88 -7.39
C PRO A 135 -27.33 -2.33 -6.26
N GLN A 136 -27.90 -2.21 -5.05
CA GLN A 136 -27.13 -1.79 -3.87
C GLN A 136 -25.99 -2.78 -3.57
N GLY A 137 -24.84 -2.26 -3.14
CA GLY A 137 -23.65 -3.07 -2.82
C GLY A 137 -22.87 -3.57 -4.04
N VAL A 138 -23.15 -3.03 -5.22
CA VAL A 138 -22.43 -3.31 -6.47
C VAL A 138 -21.77 -2.02 -6.96
N TYR A 139 -20.53 -2.12 -7.43
CA TYR A 139 -19.73 -0.99 -7.90
C TYR A 139 -19.56 -1.05 -9.42
N SER A 140 -19.74 0.09 -10.10
CA SER A 140 -19.39 0.24 -11.52
C SER A 140 -17.88 0.26 -11.68
N ALA A 141 -17.33 -0.64 -12.51
CA ALA A 141 -15.91 -0.66 -12.78
C ALA A 141 -15.44 0.64 -13.45
N GLN A 142 -16.28 1.20 -14.33
CA GLN A 142 -15.93 2.42 -15.07
C GLN A 142 -15.87 3.66 -14.16
N GLU A 143 -16.83 3.81 -13.24
CA GLU A 143 -16.83 4.92 -12.28
C GLU A 143 -15.65 4.84 -11.32
N ILE A 144 -15.34 3.63 -10.83
CA ILE A 144 -14.17 3.43 -9.96
C ILE A 144 -12.88 3.80 -10.71
N ILE A 145 -12.70 3.36 -11.95
CA ILE A 145 -11.51 3.74 -12.75
C ILE A 145 -11.45 5.25 -12.95
N GLN A 146 -12.58 5.90 -13.24
CA GLN A 146 -12.64 7.35 -13.47
C GLN A 146 -12.29 8.15 -12.20
N PHE A 147 -12.90 7.82 -11.07
CA PHE A 147 -12.76 8.62 -9.84
C PHE A 147 -11.58 8.20 -8.97
N VAL A 148 -11.28 6.90 -8.88
CA VAL A 148 -10.16 6.39 -8.08
C VAL A 148 -8.86 6.44 -8.88
N GLY A 149 -8.91 6.18 -10.19
CA GLY A 149 -7.72 6.19 -11.05
C GLY A 149 -6.97 7.53 -11.06
N SER A 150 -7.67 8.65 -10.88
CA SER A 150 -7.06 9.98 -10.78
C SER A 150 -6.34 10.26 -9.46
N ARG A 151 -6.67 9.52 -8.39
CA ARG A 151 -6.04 9.66 -7.06
C ARG A 151 -4.77 8.83 -6.91
N VAL A 152 -4.56 7.88 -7.82
CA VAL A 152 -3.55 6.85 -7.68
C VAL A 152 -2.24 7.24 -8.37
N GLU A 153 -1.15 7.22 -7.61
CA GLU A 153 0.19 7.44 -8.16
C GLU A 153 0.71 6.21 -8.92
N ARG A 154 1.06 6.39 -10.20
CA ARG A 154 1.64 5.36 -11.07
C ARG A 154 3.15 5.58 -11.25
N PRO A 155 3.95 4.51 -11.51
CA PRO A 155 5.34 4.68 -11.93
C PRO A 155 5.41 5.49 -13.25
N LYS A 156 6.44 6.34 -13.37
CA LYS A 156 6.72 7.12 -14.58
C LYS A 156 7.45 6.27 -15.60
#